data_AF-A0A060CGP2-F1
#
_entry.id   AF-A0A060CGP2-F1
#
_cell.length_a   1.000
_cell.length_b   1.000
_cell.length_c   1.000
_cell.angle_alpha   90.00
_cell.angle_beta   90.00
_cell.angle_gamma   90.00
#
_symmetry.space_group_name_H-M   'P 1'
#
loop_
_entity.id
_entity.type
_entity.pdbx_description
1 polymer ?
#
loop_
_entity_poly.entity_id
_entity_poly.type
_entity_poly.pdbx_seq_one_letter_code
_entity_poly.pdbx_strand_id
1 'polypeptide(L)'
;NSTFAYFPGLPIFHSRDLVHWVQVGNAIHRPSQAPALSRTNVSGGMFAPTIRHHANRFHIICTQVGPRGGNFVVSADRPEGPWSDPIWLRDIPGIDPSLFFDEGQTYVVFNAEAPDNKPLYDGHRALWLQQVDLA
;
A
#
# COMPACT_ATOMS: atom_id res chain seq x y z
N ASN A 1 4.84 7.70 -2.75
CA ASN A 1 6.26 7.37 -2.48
C ASN A 1 6.34 6.39 -1.33
N SER A 2 7.22 5.38 -1.43
CA SER A 2 7.59 4.56 -0.28
C SER A 2 8.35 5.39 0.75
N THR A 3 8.28 5.00 2.01
CA THR A 3 8.99 5.67 3.11
C THR A 3 9.80 4.73 3.97
N PHE A 4 9.73 3.42 3.73
CA PHE A 4 10.44 2.43 4.52
C PHE A 4 10.17 2.65 6.02
N ALA A 5 11.22 2.74 6.84
CA ALA A 5 11.12 2.94 8.29
C ALA A 5 10.82 4.39 8.72
N TYR A 6 10.77 5.36 7.81
CA TYR A 6 10.55 6.77 8.15
C TYR A 6 9.10 7.07 8.53
N PHE A 7 8.93 7.97 9.49
CA PHE A 7 7.64 8.45 9.98
C PHE A 7 7.66 9.99 10.13
N PRO A 8 6.59 10.73 9.76
CA PRO A 8 5.36 10.28 9.10
C PRO A 8 5.61 9.57 7.77
N GLY A 9 4.80 8.56 7.47
CA GLY A 9 4.95 7.69 6.31
C GLY A 9 4.00 8.02 5.17
N LEU A 10 4.38 7.59 3.96
CA LEU A 10 3.61 7.74 2.73
C LEU A 10 3.23 9.21 2.43
N PRO A 11 4.19 10.07 2.04
CA PRO A 11 3.91 11.46 1.71
C PRO A 11 3.08 11.56 0.44
N ILE A 12 2.11 12.48 0.47
CA ILE A 12 1.21 12.76 -0.64
C ILE A 12 1.63 14.08 -1.26
N PHE A 13 1.88 14.05 -2.56
CA PHE A 13 2.23 15.23 -3.35
C PHE A 13 1.11 15.54 -4.33
N HIS A 14 0.83 16.83 -4.51
CA HIS A 14 -0.16 17.33 -5.46
C HIS A 14 0.53 18.25 -6.48
N SER A 15 0.10 18.13 -7.73
CA SER A 15 0.54 18.96 -8.85
C SER A 15 -0.61 19.16 -9.83
N ARG A 16 -0.58 20.28 -10.56
CA ARG A 16 -1.49 20.58 -11.67
C ARG A 16 -0.80 20.57 -13.04
N ASP A 17 0.53 20.49 -13.05
CA ASP A 17 1.35 20.57 -14.27
C ASP A 17 2.34 19.40 -14.40
N LEU A 18 2.36 18.49 -13.43
CA LEU A 18 3.27 17.36 -13.31
C LEU A 18 4.76 17.73 -13.16
N VAL A 19 5.07 19.02 -13.02
CA VAL A 19 6.43 19.56 -12.86
C VAL A 19 6.64 20.08 -11.44
N HIS A 20 5.72 20.91 -10.94
CA HIS A 20 5.78 21.48 -9.60
C HIS A 20 4.92 20.67 -8.65
N TRP A 21 5.54 20.16 -7.59
CA TRP A 21 4.91 19.27 -6.63
C TRP A 21 4.98 19.84 -5.23
N VAL A 22 3.84 19.90 -4.55
CA VAL A 22 3.74 20.32 -3.15
C VAL A 22 3.29 19.15 -2.31
N GLN A 23 4.00 18.87 -1.21
CA GLN A 23 3.55 17.87 -0.24
C GLN A 23 2.33 18.41 0.51
N VAL A 24 1.20 17.72 0.40
CA VAL A 24 -0.08 18.11 1.02
C VAL A 24 -0.39 17.32 2.29
N GLY A 25 0.34 16.24 2.56
CA GLY A 25 0.15 15.44 3.77
C GLY A 25 0.98 14.16 3.80
N ASN A 26 0.70 13.32 4.80
CA ASN A 26 1.23 11.96 4.94
C ASN A 26 0.07 11.03 5.30
N ALA A 27 -0.08 9.90 4.60
CA ALA A 27 -1.19 8.98 4.86
C ALA A 27 -1.05 8.27 6.21
N ILE A 28 0.19 8.01 6.63
CA ILE A 28 0.52 7.41 7.92
C ILE A 28 1.15 8.50 8.79
N HIS A 29 0.34 9.16 9.59
CA HIS A 29 0.78 10.27 10.46
C HIS A 29 0.39 10.07 11.92
N ARG A 30 -0.34 8.99 12.25
CA ARG A 30 -0.67 8.60 13.62
C ARG A 30 0.06 7.31 14.00
N PRO A 31 0.66 7.21 15.20
CA PRO A 31 1.28 5.96 15.66
C PRO A 31 0.34 4.75 15.63
N SER A 32 -0.97 4.94 15.82
CA SER A 32 -1.97 3.88 15.74
C SER A 32 -2.09 3.23 14.36
N GLN A 33 -1.73 3.94 13.28
CA GLN A 33 -1.77 3.41 11.91
C GLN A 33 -0.57 2.50 11.61
N ALA A 34 0.55 2.61 12.34
CA ALA A 34 1.75 1.83 12.09
C ALA A 34 2.47 1.43 13.39
N PRO A 35 1.81 0.70 14.32
CA PRO A 35 2.31 0.44 15.66
C PRO A 35 3.57 -0.44 15.69
N ALA A 36 3.86 -1.18 14.62
CA ALA A 36 5.03 -2.04 14.49
C ALA A 36 6.18 -1.41 13.69
N LEU A 37 6.02 -0.20 13.14
CA LEU A 37 7.05 0.47 12.33
C LEU A 37 8.36 0.68 13.10
N SER A 38 8.28 1.03 14.38
CA SER A 38 9.43 1.21 15.28
C SER A 38 10.22 -0.07 15.54
N ARG A 39 9.69 -1.24 15.17
CA ARG A 39 10.33 -2.55 15.33
C ARG A 39 10.99 -3.04 14.04
N THR A 40 11.00 -2.21 13.01
CA THR A 40 11.50 -2.56 11.69
C THR A 40 12.91 -2.02 11.46
N ASN A 41 13.71 -2.73 10.65
CA ASN A 41 15.03 -2.26 10.22
C ASN A 41 14.90 -1.09 9.23
N VAL A 42 16.00 -0.37 9.00
CA VAL A 42 16.00 0.85 8.16
C VAL A 42 15.50 0.62 6.72
N SER A 43 15.73 -0.57 6.17
CA SER A 43 15.29 -0.97 4.82
C SER A 43 13.96 -1.72 4.80
N GLY A 44 13.31 -1.88 5.94
CA GLY A 44 11.96 -2.44 6.05
C GLY A 44 10.91 -1.32 6.06
N GLY A 45 9.70 -1.62 6.49
CA GLY A 45 8.65 -0.64 6.73
C GLY A 45 7.77 -0.49 5.50
N MET A 46 7.35 0.72 5.19
CA MET A 46 6.40 0.99 4.12
C MET A 46 7.09 0.94 2.74
N PHE A 47 6.88 -0.17 2.03
CA PHE A 47 7.38 -0.43 0.68
C PHE A 47 6.54 0.32 -0.36
N ALA A 48 6.56 -0.07 -1.63
CA ALA A 48 5.86 0.64 -2.70
C ALA A 48 4.36 0.79 -2.37
N PRO A 49 3.85 2.03 -2.26
CA PRO A 49 2.43 2.27 -2.17
C PRO A 49 1.84 2.51 -3.56
N THR A 50 0.60 2.10 -3.73
CA THR A 50 -0.22 2.49 -4.88
C THR A 50 -1.35 3.38 -4.38
N ILE A 51 -1.52 4.55 -5.00
CA ILE A 51 -2.68 5.43 -4.79
C ILE A 51 -3.67 5.28 -5.96
N ARG A 52 -4.96 5.18 -5.65
CA ARG A 52 -6.08 5.16 -6.60
C ARG A 52 -7.20 6.07 -6.11
N HIS A 53 -7.97 6.61 -7.04
CA HIS A 53 -9.20 7.35 -6.74
C HIS A 53 -10.38 6.62 -7.39
N HIS A 54 -11.35 6.20 -6.56
CA HIS A 54 -12.54 5.46 -7.00
C HIS A 54 -13.71 5.81 -6.06
N ALA A 55 -14.94 5.87 -6.61
CA ALA A 55 -16.14 6.22 -5.86
C ALA A 55 -15.98 7.48 -4.97
N ASN A 56 -15.38 8.55 -5.54
CA ASN A 56 -15.13 9.83 -4.87
C ASN A 56 -14.25 9.75 -3.61
N ARG A 57 -13.35 8.76 -3.56
CA ARG A 57 -12.47 8.51 -2.43
C ARG A 57 -11.07 8.10 -2.88
N PHE A 58 -10.07 8.51 -2.14
CA PHE A 58 -8.69 8.06 -2.31
C PHE A 58 -8.45 6.78 -1.52
N HIS A 59 -7.74 5.85 -2.14
CA HIS A 59 -7.30 4.60 -1.55
C HIS A 59 -5.79 4.50 -1.73
N ILE A 60 -5.07 4.21 -0.65
CA ILE A 60 -3.68 3.82 -0.70
C ILE A 60 -3.58 2.39 -0.23
N ILE A 61 -3.01 1.54 -1.06
CA ILE A 61 -2.60 0.19 -0.69
C ILE A 61 -1.08 0.15 -0.60
N CYS A 62 -0.53 -0.49 0.42
CA CYS A 62 0.92 -0.54 0.67
C CYS A 62 1.28 -1.80 1.46
N THR A 63 2.54 -2.23 1.37
CA THR A 63 3.09 -3.28 2.22
C THR A 63 3.92 -2.68 3.35
N GLN A 64 3.65 -3.08 4.59
CA GLN A 64 4.63 -2.93 5.66
C GLN A 64 5.48 -4.21 5.73
N VAL A 65 6.74 -4.14 5.34
CA VAL A 65 7.71 -5.23 5.48
C VAL A 65 8.33 -5.18 6.87
N GLY A 66 8.30 -6.29 7.60
CA GLY A 66 8.85 -6.37 8.96
C GLY A 66 7.90 -7.04 9.94
N PRO A 67 8.22 -7.01 11.25
CA PRO A 67 7.43 -7.71 12.26
C PRO A 67 5.97 -7.26 12.27
N ARG A 68 5.03 -8.23 12.25
CA ARG A 68 3.58 -7.97 12.23
C ARG A 68 3.10 -7.10 11.05
N GLY A 69 3.91 -7.02 10.00
CA GLY A 69 3.60 -6.32 8.76
C GLY A 69 2.59 -7.06 7.88
N GLY A 70 2.57 -6.69 6.60
CA GLY A 70 1.64 -7.19 5.60
C GLY A 70 1.09 -6.08 4.71
N ASN A 71 0.24 -6.47 3.77
CA ASN A 71 -0.48 -5.54 2.90
C ASN A 71 -1.64 -4.89 3.65
N PHE A 72 -1.87 -3.61 3.43
CA PHE A 72 -2.97 -2.87 4.04
C PHE A 72 -3.51 -1.80 3.10
N VAL A 73 -4.76 -1.39 3.34
CA VAL A 73 -5.41 -0.26 2.67
C VAL A 73 -5.74 0.83 3.69
N VAL A 74 -5.46 2.08 3.35
CA VAL A 74 -5.99 3.28 4.02
C VAL A 74 -6.72 4.15 3.01
N SER A 75 -7.62 5.00 3.49
CA SER A 75 -8.51 5.76 2.62
C SER A 75 -8.87 7.13 3.17
N ALA A 76 -9.19 8.07 2.27
CA ALA A 76 -9.56 9.45 2.61
C ALA A 76 -10.44 10.06 1.52
N ASP A 77 -11.34 10.98 1.89
CA ASP A 77 -12.15 11.72 0.91
C ASP A 77 -11.34 12.84 0.22
N ARG A 78 -10.25 13.28 0.85
CA ARG A 78 -9.33 14.30 0.34
C ARG A 78 -7.90 13.81 0.38
N PRO A 79 -7.02 14.18 -0.57
CA PRO A 79 -5.65 13.68 -0.62
C PRO A 79 -4.79 14.13 0.58
N GLU A 80 -5.09 15.28 1.19
CA GLU A 80 -4.49 15.76 2.45
C GLU A 80 -4.97 15.00 3.69
N GLY A 81 -6.01 14.17 3.57
CA GLY A 81 -6.64 13.45 4.67
C GLY A 81 -7.92 14.12 5.21
N PRO A 82 -8.41 13.67 6.38
CA PRO A 82 -7.82 12.66 7.25
C PRO A 82 -7.86 11.26 6.62
N TRP A 83 -6.76 10.52 6.80
CA TRP A 83 -6.65 9.13 6.36
C TRP A 83 -7.17 8.18 7.44
N SER A 84 -7.91 7.14 7.03
CA SER A 84 -8.45 6.09 7.89
C SER A 84 -7.37 5.32 8.64
N ASP A 85 -7.78 4.50 9.60
CA ASP A 85 -6.91 3.44 10.10
C ASP A 85 -6.76 2.32 9.03
N PRO A 86 -5.69 1.51 9.09
CA PRO A 86 -5.42 0.50 8.07
C PRO A 86 -6.36 -0.69 8.15
N ILE A 87 -6.92 -1.08 7.01
CA ILE A 87 -7.55 -2.39 6.80
C ILE A 87 -6.46 -3.34 6.35
N TRP A 88 -6.15 -4.36 7.16
CA TRP A 88 -5.06 -5.31 6.86
C TRP A 88 -5.56 -6.46 5.99
N LEU A 89 -4.92 -6.65 4.84
CA LEU A 89 -5.22 -7.70 3.88
C LEU A 89 -4.38 -8.95 4.18
N ARG A 90 -4.77 -9.70 5.22
CA ARG A 90 -3.97 -10.82 5.75
C ARG A 90 -3.78 -11.97 4.77
N ASP A 91 -4.73 -12.13 3.84
CA ASP A 91 -4.71 -13.20 2.83
C ASP A 91 -3.99 -12.79 1.53
N ILE A 92 -3.48 -11.54 1.45
CA ILE A 92 -2.69 -11.07 0.31
C ILE A 92 -1.20 -11.11 0.69
N PRO A 93 -0.43 -12.11 0.22
CA PRO A 93 0.99 -12.22 0.52
C PRO A 93 1.83 -11.24 -0.33
N GLY A 94 3.14 -11.32 -0.17
CA GLY A 94 4.08 -10.62 -1.04
C GLY A 94 4.11 -9.10 -0.85
N ILE A 95 4.52 -8.38 -1.90
CA ILE A 95 4.76 -6.93 -1.88
C ILE A 95 4.18 -6.25 -3.12
N ASP A 96 4.33 -4.92 -3.16
CA ASP A 96 3.97 -4.04 -4.27
C ASP A 96 2.50 -4.17 -4.73
N PRO A 97 1.54 -4.08 -3.80
CA PRO A 97 0.14 -4.23 -4.13
C PRO A 97 -0.39 -3.01 -4.91
N SER A 98 -1.37 -3.25 -5.77
CA SER A 98 -2.14 -2.23 -6.49
C SER A 98 -3.62 -2.59 -6.49
N LEU A 99 -4.47 -1.62 -6.18
CA LEU A 99 -5.91 -1.76 -6.36
C LEU A 99 -6.29 -1.57 -7.83
N PHE A 100 -7.20 -2.41 -8.29
CA PHE A 100 -7.87 -2.33 -9.59
C PHE A 100 -9.38 -2.46 -9.36
N PHE A 101 -10.14 -1.51 -9.88
CA PHE A 101 -11.59 -1.46 -9.74
C PHE A 101 -12.21 -1.70 -11.11
N ASP A 102 -13.06 -2.71 -11.22
CA ASP A 102 -13.67 -3.11 -12.49
C ASP A 102 -15.06 -3.71 -12.27
N GLU A 103 -16.04 -3.27 -13.06
CA GLU A 103 -17.43 -3.76 -13.02
C GLU A 103 -18.07 -3.87 -11.61
N GLY A 104 -17.74 -2.94 -10.71
CA GLY A 104 -18.23 -2.93 -9.33
C GLY A 104 -17.48 -3.86 -8.37
N GLN A 105 -16.48 -4.59 -8.86
CA GLN A 105 -15.59 -5.43 -8.08
C GLN A 105 -14.26 -4.74 -7.82
N THR A 106 -13.63 -5.13 -6.71
CA THR A 106 -12.29 -4.69 -6.35
C THR A 106 -11.33 -5.85 -6.42
N TYR A 107 -10.20 -5.64 -7.08
CA TYR A 107 -9.11 -6.59 -7.18
C TYR A 107 -7.82 -6.00 -6.62
N VAL A 108 -6.96 -6.86 -6.11
CA VAL A 108 -5.57 -6.54 -5.79
C VAL A 108 -4.67 -7.28 -6.74
N VAL A 109 -3.82 -6.52 -7.45
CA VAL A 109 -2.67 -7.05 -8.19
C VAL A 109 -1.45 -6.93 -7.28
N PHE A 110 -0.64 -7.98 -7.16
CA PHE A 110 0.54 -7.98 -6.28
C PHE A 110 1.61 -8.96 -6.77
N ASN A 111 2.85 -8.74 -6.34
CA ASN A 111 3.94 -9.68 -6.56
C ASN A 111 4.01 -10.68 -5.40
N ALA A 112 4.07 -11.98 -5.69
CA ALA A 112 4.31 -13.02 -4.69
C ALA A 112 5.08 -14.20 -5.29
N GLU A 113 5.13 -15.31 -4.55
CA GLU A 113 5.83 -16.54 -4.92
C GLU A 113 5.36 -17.10 -6.27
N ALA A 114 6.20 -17.94 -6.88
CA ALA A 114 5.90 -18.62 -8.13
C ALA A 114 4.61 -19.47 -8.04
N PRO A 115 3.92 -19.74 -9.17
CA PRO A 115 2.74 -20.60 -9.19
C PRO A 115 3.01 -21.96 -8.53
N ASP A 116 2.07 -22.42 -7.71
CA ASP A 116 2.16 -23.66 -6.92
C ASP A 116 3.41 -23.77 -6.03
N ASN A 117 4.09 -22.65 -5.71
CA ASN A 117 5.39 -22.62 -5.07
C ASN A 117 6.47 -23.45 -5.81
N LYS A 118 6.40 -23.50 -7.15
CA LYS A 118 7.35 -24.21 -8.02
C LYS A 118 8.16 -23.20 -8.87
N PRO A 119 9.23 -22.61 -8.33
CA PRO A 119 10.07 -21.67 -9.08
C PRO A 119 10.78 -22.38 -10.26
N LEU A 120 10.93 -21.68 -11.38
CA LEU A 120 11.62 -22.19 -12.58
C LEU A 120 13.11 -21.79 -12.60
N TYR A 121 13.47 -20.79 -11.81
CA TYR A 121 14.81 -20.24 -11.64
C TYR A 121 14.86 -19.51 -10.29
N ASP A 122 16.07 -19.19 -9.82
CA ASP A 122 16.25 -18.46 -8.56
C ASP A 122 15.64 -17.06 -8.63
N GLY A 123 14.86 -16.68 -7.62
CA GLY A 123 14.08 -15.45 -7.62
C GLY A 123 12.83 -15.44 -8.51
N HIS A 124 12.39 -16.58 -9.05
CA HIS A 124 11.12 -16.65 -9.80
C HIS A 124 9.94 -16.25 -8.92
N ARG A 125 9.30 -15.14 -9.30
CA ARG A 125 8.11 -14.57 -8.66
C ARG A 125 7.02 -14.40 -9.72
N ALA A 126 5.78 -14.25 -9.30
CA ALA A 126 4.65 -14.04 -10.21
C ALA A 126 3.83 -12.81 -9.82
N LEU A 127 3.09 -12.29 -10.80
CA LEU A 127 2.01 -11.35 -10.57
C LEU A 127 0.72 -12.15 -10.33
N TRP A 128 0.07 -11.86 -9.23
CA TRP A 128 -1.20 -12.46 -8.83
C TRP A 128 -2.29 -11.41 -8.89
N LEU A 129 -3.52 -11.86 -9.15
CA LEU A 129 -4.74 -11.04 -9.12
C LEU A 129 -5.75 -11.76 -8.21
N GLN A 130 -6.25 -11.05 -7.20
CA GLN A 130 -7.25 -11.60 -6.28
C GLN A 130 -8.36 -10.58 -6.06
N GLN A 131 -9.62 -11.03 -6.17
CA GLN A 131 -10.76 -10.22 -5.78
C GLN A 131 -10.78 -10.06 -4.25
N VAL A 132 -11.06 -8.85 -3.77
CA VAL A 132 -11.16 -8.54 -2.35
C VAL A 132 -12.44 -7.77 -2.06
N ASP A 133 -12.93 -7.89 -0.83
CA ASP A 133 -13.93 -7.01 -0.27
C ASP A 133 -13.26 -6.04 0.71
N LEU A 134 -13.50 -4.74 0.52
CA LEU A 134 -12.94 -3.67 1.35
C LEU A 134 -14.00 -2.99 2.24
N ALA A 135 -15.20 -3.60 2.33
CA ALA A 135 -16.30 -3.17 3.20
C ALA A 135 -15.97 -3.26 4.69
#